data_AF-A0A931HF54-F1
#
_entry.id   AF-A0A931HF54-F1
#
_cell.length_a   1.000
_cell.length_b   1.000
_cell.length_c   1.000
_cell.angle_alpha   90.00
_cell.angle_beta   90.00
_cell.angle_gamma   90.00
#
_symmetry.space_group_name_H-M   'P 1'
#
loop_
_entity.id
_entity.type
_entity.pdbx_description
1 polymer ?
#
loop_
_entity_poly.entity_id
_entity_poly.type
_entity_poly.pdbx_seq_one_letter_code
_entity_poly.pdbx_strand_id
1 'polypeptide(L)'
;MASHVDHIKAISEGGAPFPGHDGLQALCLPCHSRKTARGGEAGAASTTKPMKGCDADGNPIDPAHPWKSLRAEAHVAPSSLETQLVRGIRRG
;
A
#
# COMPACT_ATOMS: atom_id res chain seq x y z
N MET A 1 -17.24 -5.84 4.75
CA MET A 1 -18.69 -5.72 4.47
C MET A 1 -18.92 -4.70 3.36
N ALA A 2 -19.90 -4.94 2.49
CA ALA A 2 -20.34 -3.95 1.51
C ALA A 2 -21.18 -2.86 2.19
N SER A 3 -21.00 -1.60 1.79
CA SER A 3 -21.71 -0.46 2.37
C SER A 3 -22.14 0.58 1.34
N HIS A 4 -21.69 0.45 0.09
CA HIS A 4 -21.99 1.36 -1.01
C HIS A 4 -22.50 0.55 -2.21
N VAL A 5 -23.48 1.08 -2.92
CA VAL A 5 -23.94 0.56 -4.21
C VAL A 5 -23.49 1.54 -5.28
N ASP A 6 -22.89 1.03 -6.34
CA ASP A 6 -22.25 1.83 -7.37
C ASP A 6 -22.51 1.24 -8.75
N HIS A 7 -22.49 2.05 -9.80
CA HIS A 7 -22.68 1.60 -11.17
C HIS A 7 -21.52 0.70 -11.61
N ILE A 8 -21.82 -0.35 -12.36
CA ILE A 8 -20.80 -1.18 -13.02
C ILE A 8 -20.11 -0.38 -14.12
N LYS A 9 -20.89 0.36 -14.92
CA LYS A 9 -20.42 1.32 -15.91
C LYS A 9 -20.80 2.73 -15.47
N ALA A 10 -19.82 3.60 -15.29
CA ALA A 10 -20.08 4.95 -14.80
C ALA A 10 -20.97 5.74 -15.78
N ILE A 11 -21.81 6.63 -15.26
CA ILE A 11 -22.68 7.50 -16.08
C ILE A 11 -21.83 8.39 -17.00
N SER A 12 -20.70 8.89 -16.52
CA SER A 12 -19.75 9.69 -17.30
C SER A 12 -19.16 8.94 -18.50
N GLU A 13 -19.15 7.61 -18.46
CA GLU A 13 -18.70 6.73 -19.56
C GLU A 13 -19.87 6.23 -20.43
N GLY A 14 -21.08 6.80 -20.25
CA GLY A 14 -22.29 6.40 -20.96
C GLY A 14 -22.97 5.17 -20.35
N GLY A 15 -22.91 5.02 -19.02
CA GLY A 15 -23.79 4.12 -18.27
C GLY A 15 -25.20 4.69 -18.17
N ALA A 16 -26.21 3.81 -18.07
CA ALA A 16 -27.58 4.24 -17.83
C ALA A 16 -27.68 4.90 -16.44
N PRO A 17 -28.40 6.04 -16.29
CA PRO A 17 -28.55 6.70 -14.98
C PRO A 17 -29.25 5.81 -13.95
N PHE A 18 -30.24 5.03 -14.42
CA PHE A 18 -31.08 4.14 -13.60
C PHE A 18 -31.08 2.73 -14.21
N PRO A 19 -29.99 1.97 -14.12
CA PRO A 19 -29.95 0.61 -14.62
C PRO A 19 -30.76 -0.32 -13.69
N GLY A 20 -31.07 -1.51 -14.19
CA GLY A 20 -31.49 -2.61 -13.32
C GLY A 20 -30.38 -3.02 -12.35
N HIS A 21 -30.68 -3.97 -11.47
CA HIS A 21 -29.70 -4.49 -10.51
C HIS A 21 -28.46 -5.10 -11.19
N ASP A 22 -28.59 -5.58 -12.43
CA ASP A 22 -27.52 -6.11 -13.28
C ASP A 22 -26.49 -5.04 -13.70
N GLY A 23 -26.84 -3.76 -13.61
CA GLY A 23 -25.93 -2.64 -13.87
C GLY A 23 -25.33 -2.02 -12.60
N LEU A 24 -25.60 -2.58 -11.42
CA LEU A 24 -25.13 -2.10 -10.12
C LEU A 24 -24.26 -3.16 -9.43
N GLN A 25 -23.32 -2.70 -8.61
CA GLN A 25 -22.45 -3.55 -7.80
C GLN A 25 -22.39 -3.05 -6.35
N ALA A 26 -22.35 -4.00 -5.41
CA ALA A 26 -22.17 -3.69 -3.99
C ALA A 26 -20.67 -3.70 -3.63
N LEU A 27 -20.17 -2.56 -3.15
CA LEU A 27 -18.77 -2.36 -2.80
C LEU A 27 -18.62 -2.01 -1.32
N CYS A 28 -17.52 -2.47 -0.72
CA CYS A 28 -17.05 -1.91 0.54
C CYS A 28 -16.40 -0.55 0.29
N LEU A 29 -16.31 0.29 1.33
CA LEU A 29 -15.71 1.63 1.24
C LEU A 29 -14.34 1.66 0.52
N PRO A 30 -13.35 0.81 0.86
CA PRO A 30 -12.05 0.86 0.16
C PRO A 30 -12.13 0.44 -1.31
N CYS A 31 -13.02 -0.49 -1.67
CA CYS A 31 -13.23 -0.87 -3.07
C CYS A 31 -13.90 0.24 -3.86
N HIS A 32 -14.89 0.92 -3.27
CA HIS A 32 -15.54 2.08 -3.86
C HIS A 32 -14.53 3.21 -4.10
N SER A 33 -13.76 3.62 -3.09
CA SER A 33 -12.71 4.65 -3.24
C SER A 33 -11.69 4.31 -4.33
N ARG A 34 -11.31 3.03 -4.45
CA ARG A 34 -10.38 2.57 -5.51
C ARG A 34 -10.98 2.66 -6.91
N LYS A 35 -12.28 2.35 -7.08
CA LYS A 35 -12.99 2.54 -8.35
C LYS A 35 -13.01 4.02 -8.72
N THR A 36 -13.34 4.89 -7.77
CA THR A 36 -13.38 6.35 -8.02
C THR A 36 -12.05 6.97 -8.34
N ALA A 37 -10.95 6.47 -7.76
CA ALA A 37 -9.62 7.00 -8.04
C ALA A 37 -9.06 6.61 -9.41
N ARG A 38 -9.59 5.55 -10.05
CA ARG A 38 -8.98 4.92 -11.24
C ARG A 38 -9.92 4.73 -12.43
N GLY A 39 -11.23 4.61 -12.20
CA GLY A 39 -12.23 4.46 -13.25
C GLY A 39 -12.46 5.76 -14.00
N GLY A 40 -13.24 5.75 -15.08
CA GLY A 40 -13.51 6.97 -15.85
C GLY A 40 -14.32 8.02 -15.12
N GLU A 41 -14.93 7.69 -13.97
CA GLU A 41 -15.51 8.68 -13.05
C GLU A 41 -14.46 9.61 -12.43
N ALA A 42 -13.18 9.23 -12.40
CA ALA A 42 -12.10 10.07 -11.91
C ALA A 42 -11.80 11.28 -12.83
N GLY A 43 -12.14 11.19 -14.12
CA GLY A 43 -11.87 12.22 -15.11
C GLY A 43 -10.41 12.71 -15.09
N ALA A 44 -10.23 14.03 -15.04
CA ALA A 44 -8.90 14.67 -14.97
C ALA A 44 -8.12 14.38 -13.67
N ALA A 45 -8.81 13.90 -12.62
CA ALA A 45 -8.18 13.47 -11.37
C ALA A 45 -7.73 12.00 -11.41
N SER A 46 -7.98 11.28 -12.53
CA SER A 46 -7.50 9.91 -12.71
C SER A 46 -5.99 9.85 -12.57
N THR A 47 -5.51 8.93 -11.72
CA THR A 47 -4.10 8.76 -11.49
C THR A 47 -3.64 7.35 -11.83
N THR A 48 -2.60 7.27 -12.65
CA THR A 48 -1.85 6.03 -12.90
C THR A 48 -0.84 5.72 -11.79
N LYS A 49 -0.69 6.64 -10.82
CA LYS A 49 0.25 6.47 -9.72
C LYS A 49 -0.12 5.21 -8.90
N PRO A 50 0.88 4.47 -8.39
CA PRO A 50 0.65 3.39 -7.45
C PRO A 50 -0.25 3.86 -6.30
N MET A 51 -1.12 2.98 -5.81
CA MET A 51 -1.94 3.33 -4.65
C MET A 51 -1.00 3.57 -3.47
N LYS A 52 -1.09 4.78 -2.89
CA LYS A 52 -0.42 5.12 -1.65
C LYS A 52 -1.13 4.40 -0.50
N GLY A 53 -0.38 3.85 0.43
CA GLY A 53 -0.92 3.18 1.62
C GLY A 53 -0.12 1.93 2.00
N CYS A 54 -0.53 1.30 3.10
CA CYS A 54 0.06 0.06 3.62
C CYS A 54 -0.96 -1.09 3.60
N ASP A 55 -0.45 -2.32 3.48
CA ASP A 55 -1.19 -3.56 3.69
C ASP A 55 -1.44 -3.83 5.18
N ALA A 56 -2.05 -4.97 5.49
CA ALA A 56 -2.43 -5.34 6.85
C ALA A 56 -1.24 -5.52 7.80
N ASP A 57 -0.07 -5.88 7.25
CA ASP A 57 1.18 -6.05 8.01
C ASP A 57 1.97 -4.73 8.11
N GLY A 58 1.42 -3.65 7.54
CA GLY A 58 2.03 -2.33 7.54
C GLY A 58 3.04 -2.10 6.41
N ASN A 59 3.24 -3.03 5.46
CA ASN A 59 4.12 -2.82 4.31
C ASN A 59 3.42 -1.96 3.25
N PRO A 60 4.08 -1.14 2.42
CA PRO A 60 3.43 -0.32 1.43
C PRO A 60 2.96 -1.20 0.30
N ILE A 61 1.85 -0.76 -0.26
CA ILE A 61 1.28 -1.34 -1.45
C ILE A 61 2.15 -1.01 -2.67
N ASP A 62 2.82 0.15 -2.68
CA ASP A 62 3.76 0.52 -3.74
C ASP A 62 5.06 -0.32 -3.67
N PRO A 63 5.35 -1.16 -4.69
CA PRO A 63 6.57 -1.97 -4.70
C PRO A 63 7.85 -1.12 -4.84
N ALA A 64 7.76 0.08 -5.40
CA ALA A 64 8.89 0.99 -5.56
C ALA A 64 9.08 1.94 -4.36
N HIS A 65 8.33 1.72 -3.26
CA HIS A 65 8.41 2.59 -2.10
C HIS A 65 9.82 2.54 -1.47
N PRO A 66 10.49 3.69 -1.21
CA PRO A 66 11.90 3.73 -0.78
C PRO A 66 12.23 2.86 0.44
N TRP A 67 11.29 2.70 1.35
CA TRP A 67 11.48 1.91 2.57
C TRP A 67 11.48 0.37 2.34
N LYS A 68 11.02 -0.14 1.18
CA LYS A 68 11.01 -1.58 0.82
C LYS A 68 12.38 -1.97 0.29
N SER A 69 13.08 -1.01 -0.33
CA SER A 69 14.47 -1.13 -0.77
C SER A 69 15.46 -1.08 0.40
N LEU A 70 15.01 -0.64 1.58
CA LEU A 70 15.79 -0.66 2.83
C LEU A 70 15.45 -1.89 3.66
N ARG A 71 15.40 -3.09 3.05
CA ARG A 71 15.65 -4.27 3.87
C ARG A 71 17.06 -4.07 4.43
N ALA A 72 17.13 -3.81 5.74
CA ALA A 72 18.34 -4.05 6.48
C ALA A 72 18.76 -5.46 6.10
N GLU A 73 19.86 -5.57 5.33
CA GLU A 73 20.61 -6.80 5.20
C GLU A 73 20.62 -7.39 6.61
N ALA A 74 20.13 -8.62 6.79
CA ALA A 74 20.20 -9.25 8.08
C ALA A 74 21.69 -9.24 8.45
N HIS A 75 22.10 -8.31 9.31
CA HIS A 75 23.45 -8.24 9.82
C HIS A 75 23.62 -9.56 10.53
N VAL A 76 24.27 -10.51 9.85
CA VAL A 76 24.75 -11.75 10.44
C VAL A 76 25.52 -11.29 11.66
N ALA A 77 25.01 -11.61 12.85
CA ALA A 77 25.66 -11.26 14.08
C ALA A 77 27.12 -11.69 13.97
N PRO A 78 28.12 -10.80 14.08
CA PRO A 78 29.50 -11.24 14.09
C PRO A 78 29.64 -12.16 15.30
N SER A 79 29.90 -13.43 15.03
CA SER A 79 30.21 -14.41 16.05
C SER A 79 31.39 -13.92 16.87
N SER A 80 31.15 -13.64 18.15
CA SER A 80 32.12 -13.60 19.25
C SER A 80 33.49 -13.02 18.92
N LEU A 81 33.67 -11.71 19.11
CA LEU A 81 35.00 -11.15 19.31
C LEU A 81 35.13 -10.71 20.77
N GLU A 82 35.96 -11.48 21.47
CA GLU A 82 36.36 -11.34 22.87
C GLU A 82 36.65 -9.89 23.28
N THR A 83 36.01 -9.47 24.36
CA THR A 83 36.31 -8.21 25.06
C THR A 83 37.64 -8.34 25.78
N GLN A 84 38.75 -7.96 25.15
CA GLN A 84 40.01 -7.73 25.86
C GLN A 84 40.03 -6.32 26.46
N LEU A 85 39.50 -6.22 27.67
CA LEU A 85 39.69 -5.08 28.56
C LEU A 85 41.16 -5.05 29.02
N VAL A 86 41.95 -4.09 28.53
CA VAL A 86 43.36 -3.91 28.91
C VAL A 86 43.49 -3.74 30.42
N ARG A 87 44.03 -4.77 31.09
CA ARG A 87 44.48 -4.71 32.48
C ARG A 87 45.96 -4.33 32.50
N GLY A 88 46.25 -3.20 33.16
CA GLY A 88 47.47 -3.06 33.96
C GLY A 88 48.61 -2.23 33.37
N ILE A 89 48.60 -0.92 33.65
CA ILE A 89 49.85 -0.16 33.80
C ILE A 89 50.30 -0.30 35.25
N ARG A 90 51.30 -1.15 35.50
CA ARG A 90 52.19 -1.12 36.67
C ARG A 90 53.55 -1.70 36.30
N ARG A 91 54.54 -0.84 36.07
CA ARG A 91 56.00 -1.03 36.23
C ARG A 91 56.60 0.39 36.24
N GLY A 92 57.49 0.80 37.12
CA GLY A 92 58.23 0.18 38.22
C GLY A 92 59.10 1.29 38.81
#